data_AF-G4Z6S5-F1
#
_entry.id   AF-G4Z6S5-F1
#
_cell.length_a   1.000
_cell.length_b   1.000
_cell.length_c   1.000
_cell.angle_alpha   90.00
_cell.angle_beta   90.00
_cell.angle_gamma   90.00
#
_symmetry.space_group_name_H-M   'P 1'
#
loop_
_entity.id
_entity.type
_entity.pdbx_description
1 polymer ?
#
loop_
_entity_poly.entity_id
_entity_poly.type
_entity_poly.pdbx_seq_one_letter_code
_entity_poly.pdbx_strand_id
1 'polypeptide(L)'
;MTPQQFLDFVQIHWRKFGFFPHPAVLRALFGWDFGTRGLSLAHFTRVTEQERRAKVRKFDMSNFSKKNKLPTPTSIATFSALVGAVEVLCNLARQLYQPMVQEAFAAAAPFLGELQVSDLPTSESALAASIQNHFPASHESFVRVYRLILRQDVANALRASKLPAIRDDGSTRGKQRSARIPLAVRKALPKQGEKQVCLRFLSAQVAGARMASA
;
A
#
# COMPACT_ATOMS: atom_id res chain seq x y z
N MET A 1 8.13 8.53 -5.93
CA MET A 1 8.33 7.54 -4.85
C MET A 1 7.84 6.19 -5.34
N THR A 2 8.66 5.14 -5.26
CA THR A 2 8.25 3.76 -5.61
C THR A 2 7.49 3.11 -4.44
N PRO A 3 6.72 2.02 -4.68
CA PRO A 3 6.04 1.30 -3.59
C PRO A 3 6.99 0.79 -2.50
N GLN A 4 8.21 0.38 -2.89
CA GLN A 4 9.22 -0.10 -1.95
C GLN A 4 9.77 1.05 -1.10
N GLN A 5 10.10 2.19 -1.72
CA GLN A 5 10.55 3.39 -1.01
C GLN A 5 9.49 3.89 -0.01
N PHE A 6 8.20 3.80 -0.37
CA PHE A 6 7.10 4.11 0.52
C PHE A 6 7.06 3.19 1.74
N LEU A 7 7.13 1.87 1.52
CA LEU A 7 7.15 0.91 2.62
C LEU A 7 8.34 1.15 3.53
N ASP A 8 9.55 1.23 2.97
CA ASP A 8 10.78 1.35 3.73
C ASP A 8 10.72 2.62 4.60
N PHE A 9 10.30 3.75 4.01
CA PHE A 9 10.18 5.00 4.74
C PHE A 9 9.22 4.89 5.92
N VAL A 10 8.01 4.35 5.70
CA VAL A 10 6.99 4.26 6.75
C VAL A 10 7.38 3.26 7.82
N GLN A 11 8.01 2.12 7.47
CA GLN A 11 8.46 1.13 8.44
C GLN A 11 9.64 1.62 9.28
N ILE A 12 10.60 2.33 8.69
CA ILE A 12 11.73 2.92 9.42
C ILE A 12 11.23 4.00 10.38
N HIS A 13 10.33 4.86 9.92
CA HIS A 13 9.85 6.01 10.69
C HIS A 13 8.53 5.76 11.43
N TRP A 14 8.09 4.51 11.54
CA TRP A 14 6.76 4.14 12.04
C TRP A 14 6.40 4.73 13.41
N ARG A 15 7.39 4.92 14.28
CA ARG A 15 7.21 5.58 15.59
C ARG A 15 6.62 6.98 15.48
N LYS A 16 6.86 7.69 14.37
CA LYS A 16 6.33 9.04 14.11
C LYS A 16 4.83 9.04 13.82
N PHE A 17 4.27 7.91 13.41
CA PHE A 17 2.89 7.83 12.91
C PHE A 17 1.92 7.20 13.90
N GLY A 18 2.38 6.56 14.98
CA GLY A 18 1.51 6.05 16.05
C GLY A 18 0.64 4.84 15.69
N PHE A 19 0.79 4.24 14.50
CA PHE A 19 0.05 3.04 14.06
C PHE A 19 1.00 1.87 13.74
N PHE A 20 0.43 0.70 13.45
CA PHE A 20 1.20 -0.47 13.02
C PHE A 20 1.30 -0.57 11.48
N PRO A 21 2.50 -0.38 10.88
CA PRO A 21 2.70 -0.26 9.44
C PRO A 21 2.78 -1.64 8.76
N HIS A 22 1.71 -2.43 8.87
CA HIS A 22 1.66 -3.77 8.27
C HIS A 22 1.90 -3.67 6.74
N PRO A 23 2.77 -4.51 6.15
CA PRO A 23 3.10 -4.50 4.72
C PRO A 23 1.86 -4.45 3.81
N ALA A 24 0.87 -5.33 4.02
CA ALA A 24 -0.35 -5.33 3.20
C ALA A 24 -1.18 -4.04 3.35
N VAL A 25 -1.17 -3.39 4.52
CA VAL A 25 -1.89 -2.12 4.76
C VAL A 25 -1.20 -0.97 4.02
N LEU A 26 0.13 -0.92 4.07
CA LEU A 26 0.90 0.09 3.34
C LEU A 26 0.75 -0.08 1.82
N ARG A 27 0.77 -1.33 1.34
CA ARG A 27 0.52 -1.63 -0.08
C ARG A 27 -0.86 -1.15 -0.52
N ALA A 28 -1.88 -1.44 0.28
CA ALA A 28 -3.25 -1.02 0.02
C ALA A 28 -3.40 0.51 0.08
N LEU A 29 -2.73 1.18 1.03
CA LEU A 29 -2.73 2.65 1.14
C LEU A 29 -2.09 3.29 -0.09
N PHE A 30 -0.93 2.78 -0.52
CA PHE A 30 -0.25 3.24 -1.73
C PHE A 30 -1.11 3.05 -2.99
N GLY A 31 -1.88 1.96 -3.05
CA GLY A 31 -2.82 1.65 -4.13
C GLY A 31 -4.18 2.34 -4.03
N TRP A 32 -4.44 3.11 -2.97
CA TRP A 32 -5.75 3.71 -2.67
C TRP A 32 -6.90 2.68 -2.60
N ASP A 33 -6.65 1.54 -1.98
CA ASP A 33 -7.58 0.40 -1.92
C ASP A 33 -8.68 0.55 -0.85
N PHE A 34 -9.18 1.76 -0.63
CA PHE A 34 -10.25 2.06 0.34
C PHE A 34 -11.61 1.47 -0.07
N GLY A 35 -12.47 1.22 0.91
CA GLY A 35 -13.86 0.81 0.70
C GLY A 35 -13.97 -0.64 0.23
N THR A 36 -14.55 -0.86 -0.96
CA THR A 36 -14.81 -2.20 -1.51
C THR A 36 -13.54 -3.02 -1.78
N ARG A 37 -12.36 -2.38 -1.78
CA ARG A 37 -11.06 -3.03 -1.91
C ARG A 37 -10.43 -3.43 -0.57
N GLY A 38 -11.14 -3.21 0.54
CA GLY A 38 -10.86 -3.78 1.85
C GLY A 38 -10.06 -2.89 2.80
N LEU A 39 -9.36 -1.85 2.32
CA LEU A 39 -8.71 -0.89 3.22
C LEU A 39 -9.76 0.00 3.88
N SER A 40 -9.58 0.26 5.17
CA SER A 40 -10.47 1.08 5.98
C SER A 40 -9.69 1.90 6.98
N LEU A 41 -10.30 2.97 7.51
CA LEU A 41 -9.72 3.79 8.58
C LEU A 41 -9.30 2.97 9.80
N ALA A 42 -10.01 1.87 10.06
CA ALA A 42 -9.75 0.95 11.16
C ALA A 42 -8.39 0.24 11.08
N HIS A 43 -7.72 0.27 9.93
CA HIS A 43 -6.33 -0.22 9.79
C HIS A 43 -5.28 0.79 10.29
N PHE A 44 -5.68 2.04 10.50
CA PHE A 44 -4.82 3.15 10.91
C PHE A 44 -5.05 3.59 12.35
N THR A 45 -5.79 2.80 13.13
CA THR A 45 -5.96 3.05 14.56
C THR A 45 -4.61 3.06 15.27
N ARG A 46 -4.50 3.95 16.26
CA ARG A 46 -3.30 4.03 17.09
C ARG A 46 -3.13 2.74 17.87
N VAL A 47 -1.88 2.31 18.00
CA VAL A 47 -1.54 1.09 18.74
C VAL A 47 -0.62 1.42 19.89
N THR A 48 -0.85 0.76 21.02
CA THR A 48 0.08 0.78 22.16
C THR A 48 1.38 0.05 21.83
N GLU A 49 2.44 0.31 22.60
CA GLU A 49 3.70 -0.43 22.47
C GLU A 49 3.52 -1.93 22.72
N GLN A 50 2.60 -2.33 23.59
CA GLN A 50 2.33 -3.73 23.88
C GLN A 50 1.69 -4.44 22.69
N GLU A 51 0.64 -3.86 22.11
CA GLU A 51 -0.01 -4.38 20.89
C GLU A 51 0.97 -4.43 19.72
N ARG A 52 1.82 -3.40 19.61
CA ARG A 52 2.88 -3.35 18.60
C ARG A 52 3.83 -4.54 18.73
N ARG A 53 4.37 -4.78 19.93
CA ARG A 53 5.26 -5.92 20.19
C ARG A 53 4.59 -7.25 19.85
N ALA A 54 3.31 -7.39 20.16
CA ALA A 54 2.53 -8.57 19.79
C ALA A 54 2.37 -8.73 18.27
N LYS A 55 2.06 -7.64 17.56
CA LYS A 55 1.89 -7.64 16.10
C LYS A 55 3.21 -7.91 15.35
N VAL A 56 4.35 -7.38 15.81
CA VAL A 56 5.67 -7.69 15.22
C VAL A 56 6.00 -9.18 15.29
N ARG A 57 5.65 -9.85 16.41
CA ARG A 57 5.85 -11.30 16.55
C ARG A 57 4.92 -12.12 15.65
N LYS A 58 3.76 -11.56 15.29
CA LYS A 58 2.71 -12.25 14.54
C LYS A 58 2.87 -12.11 13.02
N PHE A 59 3.36 -10.97 12.55
CA PHE A 59 3.36 -10.64 11.12
C PHE A 59 4.77 -10.56 10.56
N ASP A 60 4.94 -11.13 9.36
CA ASP A 60 6.14 -10.95 8.56
C ASP A 60 6.17 -9.53 7.97
N MET A 61 7.00 -8.66 8.54
CA MET A 61 7.14 -7.27 8.16
C MET A 61 7.90 -7.05 6.84
N SER A 62 8.52 -8.10 6.29
CA SER A 62 9.27 -8.05 5.02
C SER A 62 8.44 -8.53 3.83
N ASN A 63 7.25 -9.09 4.06
CA ASN A 63 6.42 -9.65 2.99
C ASN A 63 5.49 -8.60 2.37
N PHE A 64 5.95 -7.93 1.31
CA PHE A 64 5.14 -7.00 0.52
C PHE A 64 4.42 -7.64 -0.68
N SER A 65 4.38 -8.97 -0.75
CA SER A 65 3.75 -9.66 -1.88
C SER A 65 2.24 -9.43 -1.92
N LYS A 66 1.63 -9.55 -3.11
CA LYS A 66 0.17 -9.52 -3.27
C LYS A 66 -0.55 -10.64 -2.50
N LYS A 67 0.17 -11.71 -2.16
CA LYS A 67 -0.36 -12.83 -1.36
C LYS A 67 -0.50 -12.47 0.12
N ASN A 68 0.24 -11.45 0.60
CA ASN A 68 0.06 -10.95 1.95
C ASN A 68 -1.26 -10.17 2.01
N LYS A 69 -2.24 -10.76 2.71
CA LYS A 69 -3.59 -10.22 2.82
C LYS A 69 -3.64 -9.12 3.87
N LEU A 70 -4.64 -8.26 3.74
CA LEU A 70 -4.93 -7.27 4.78
C LEU A 70 -5.24 -7.99 6.09
N PRO A 71 -4.63 -7.59 7.21
CA PRO A 71 -5.01 -8.09 8.51
C PRO A 71 -6.43 -7.63 8.83
N THR A 72 -7.16 -8.39 9.63
CA THR A 72 -8.47 -7.95 10.12
C THR A 72 -8.31 -6.61 10.85
N PRO A 73 -9.07 -5.57 10.46
CA PRO A 73 -8.96 -4.27 11.10
C PRO A 73 -9.40 -4.34 12.57
N THR A 74 -8.81 -3.49 13.39
CA THR A 74 -9.22 -3.33 14.79
C THR A 74 -10.56 -2.59 14.83
N SER A 75 -11.54 -3.09 15.58
CA SER A 75 -12.82 -2.39 15.74
C SER A 75 -12.59 -0.98 16.30
N ILE A 76 -13.25 0.01 15.73
CA ILE A 76 -13.23 1.38 16.22
C ILE A 76 -14.42 1.54 17.16
N ALA A 77 -14.15 1.55 18.47
CA ALA A 77 -15.18 1.67 19.50
C ALA A 77 -15.54 3.13 19.83
N THR A 78 -14.59 4.06 19.67
CA THR A 78 -14.77 5.44 20.10
C THR A 78 -14.53 6.43 18.98
N PHE A 79 -15.23 7.56 19.05
CA PHE A 79 -14.99 8.70 18.19
C PHE A 79 -13.53 9.20 18.29
N SER A 80 -12.92 9.14 19.48
CA SER A 80 -11.50 9.48 19.66
C SER A 80 -10.54 8.55 18.91
N ALA A 81 -10.83 7.24 18.87
CA ALA A 81 -10.03 6.28 18.11
C ALA A 81 -10.15 6.52 16.60
N LEU A 82 -11.35 6.92 16.15
CA LEU A 82 -11.63 7.28 14.77
C LEU A 82 -10.87 8.55 14.34
N VAL A 83 -11.01 9.64 15.10
CA VAL A 83 -10.28 10.89 14.85
C VAL A 83 -8.77 10.62 14.86
N GLY A 84 -8.30 9.83 15.83
CA GLY A 84 -6.91 9.39 15.90
C GLY A 84 -6.44 8.68 14.63
N ALA A 85 -7.27 7.83 14.01
CA ALA A 85 -6.94 7.15 12.76
C ALA A 85 -6.87 8.12 11.55
N VAL A 86 -7.77 9.11 11.49
CA VAL A 86 -7.71 10.16 10.48
C VAL A 86 -6.45 11.01 10.64
N GLU A 87 -6.08 11.37 11.86
CA GLU A 87 -4.85 12.10 12.14
C GLU A 87 -3.60 11.33 11.67
N VAL A 88 -3.58 10.01 11.83
CA VAL A 88 -2.50 9.16 11.28
C VAL A 88 -2.42 9.30 9.76
N LEU A 89 -3.55 9.23 9.05
CA LEU A 89 -3.59 9.40 7.60
C LEU A 89 -3.16 10.80 7.17
N CYS A 90 -3.59 11.85 7.86
CA CYS A 90 -3.14 13.22 7.63
C CYS A 90 -1.62 13.37 7.82
N ASN A 91 -1.06 12.74 8.87
CA ASN A 91 0.38 12.73 9.12
C ASN A 91 1.16 12.04 8.00
N LEU A 92 0.68 10.88 7.53
CA LEU A 92 1.28 10.15 6.41
C LEU A 92 1.19 10.96 5.11
N ALA A 93 0.01 11.51 4.82
CA ALA A 93 -0.28 12.33 3.64
C ALA A 93 0.68 13.52 3.53
N ARG A 94 0.85 14.26 4.63
CA ARG A 94 1.74 15.42 4.68
C ARG A 94 3.20 15.10 4.36
N GLN A 95 3.67 13.90 4.71
CA GLN A 95 5.07 13.53 4.49
C GLN A 95 5.31 12.85 3.14
N LEU A 96 4.32 12.14 2.61
CA LEU A 96 4.55 11.15 1.55
C LEU A 96 3.70 11.35 0.29
N TYR A 97 2.66 12.19 0.36
CA TYR A 97 1.70 12.34 -0.72
C TYR A 97 1.66 13.76 -1.28
N GLN A 98 1.18 13.85 -2.52
CA GLN A 98 0.91 15.11 -3.22
C GLN A 98 -0.18 15.92 -2.51
N PRO A 99 -0.19 17.26 -2.61
CA PRO A 99 -1.13 18.15 -1.90
C PRO A 99 -2.60 17.74 -2.02
N MET A 100 -3.04 17.30 -3.19
CA MET A 100 -4.42 16.87 -3.41
C MET A 100 -4.87 15.70 -2.50
N VAL A 101 -3.97 14.75 -2.21
CA VAL A 101 -4.28 13.66 -1.27
C VAL A 101 -4.30 14.18 0.16
N GLN A 102 -3.47 15.17 0.47
CA GLN A 102 -3.47 15.84 1.77
C GLN A 102 -4.80 16.56 1.99
N GLU A 103 -5.31 17.28 1.00
CA GLU A 103 -6.63 17.94 1.04
C GLU A 103 -7.76 16.92 1.28
N ALA A 104 -7.70 15.76 0.62
CA ALA A 104 -8.69 14.70 0.81
C ALA A 104 -8.74 14.20 2.26
N PHE A 105 -7.59 13.97 2.89
CA PHE A 105 -7.56 13.55 4.30
C PHE A 105 -7.80 14.71 5.28
N ALA A 106 -7.32 15.91 4.97
CA ALA A 106 -7.54 17.10 5.80
C ALA A 106 -9.04 17.42 5.93
N ALA A 107 -9.81 17.19 4.86
CA ALA A 107 -11.24 17.37 4.87
C ALA A 107 -12.02 16.29 5.65
N ALA A 108 -11.39 15.16 6.00
CA ALA A 108 -12.03 14.13 6.80
C ALA A 108 -12.25 14.58 8.26
N ALA A 109 -11.33 15.35 8.85
CA ALA A 109 -11.46 15.84 10.22
C ALA A 109 -12.69 16.75 10.45
N PRO A 110 -12.92 17.84 9.67
CA PRO A 110 -14.11 18.68 9.83
C PRO A 110 -15.40 17.89 9.53
N PHE A 111 -15.38 17.00 8.52
CA PHE A 111 -16.51 16.11 8.25
C PHE A 111 -16.87 15.23 9.46
N LEU A 112 -15.88 14.65 10.14
CA LEU A 112 -16.14 13.87 11.34
C LEU A 112 -16.72 14.71 12.47
N GLY A 113 -16.26 15.95 12.64
CA GLY A 113 -16.79 16.89 13.62
C GLY A 113 -18.26 17.25 13.35
N GLU A 114 -18.60 17.53 12.09
CA GLU A 114 -19.99 17.76 11.67
C GLU A 114 -20.86 16.53 11.88
N LEU A 115 -20.33 15.35 11.55
CA LEU A 115 -21.04 14.08 11.74
C LEU A 115 -21.32 13.82 13.22
N GLN A 116 -20.39 14.13 14.13
CA GLN A 116 -20.57 13.98 15.58
C GLN A 116 -21.71 14.85 16.14
N VAL A 117 -21.95 16.00 15.51
CA VAL A 117 -22.99 16.96 15.94
C VAL A 117 -24.34 16.64 15.29
N SER A 118 -24.33 16.22 14.01
CA SER A 118 -25.53 16.02 13.20
C SER A 118 -26.18 14.65 13.40
N ASP A 119 -25.35 13.62 13.55
CA ASP A 119 -25.76 12.29 13.97
C ASP A 119 -25.10 12.07 15.33
N LEU A 120 -25.87 11.81 16.38
CA LEU A 120 -25.32 11.06 17.49
C LEU A 120 -25.46 9.59 17.07
N PRO A 121 -24.50 8.95 16.38
CA PRO A 121 -24.61 7.52 16.18
C PRO A 121 -24.57 6.89 17.57
N THR A 122 -25.74 6.48 18.04
CA THR A 122 -25.96 5.88 19.35
C THR A 122 -25.18 4.55 19.48
N SER A 123 -24.64 4.03 18.38
CA SER A 123 -23.82 2.82 18.34
C SER A 123 -22.56 2.97 17.48
N GLU A 124 -21.50 2.28 17.90
CA GLU A 124 -20.18 2.23 17.25
C GLU A 124 -20.24 1.74 15.79
N SER A 125 -21.17 0.83 15.49
CA SER A 125 -21.36 0.26 14.15
C SER A 125 -21.98 1.27 13.17
N ALA A 126 -22.86 2.15 13.64
CA ALA A 126 -23.50 3.18 12.83
C ALA A 126 -22.50 4.28 12.42
N LEU A 127 -21.58 4.66 13.32
CA LEU A 127 -20.51 5.60 13.04
C LEU A 127 -19.56 5.05 11.96
N ALA A 128 -19.08 3.81 12.14
CA ALA A 128 -18.15 3.17 11.20
C ALA A 128 -18.79 2.98 9.81
N ALA A 129 -20.06 2.59 9.73
CA ALA A 129 -20.79 2.44 8.48
C ALA A 129 -21.01 3.78 7.76
N SER A 130 -21.38 4.83 8.51
CA SER A 130 -21.58 6.17 7.95
C SER A 130 -20.29 6.72 7.34
N ILE A 131 -19.15 6.50 7.98
CA ILE A 131 -17.88 7.02 7.43
C ILE A 131 -17.38 6.18 6.25
N GLN A 132 -17.54 4.86 6.28
CA GLN A 132 -17.14 4.01 5.16
C GLN A 132 -17.97 4.26 3.90
N ASN A 133 -19.27 4.53 4.04
CA ASN A 133 -20.18 4.66 2.91
C ASN A 133 -20.39 6.12 2.50
N HIS A 134 -20.45 7.04 3.45
CA HIS A 134 -20.86 8.43 3.20
C HIS A 134 -19.66 9.36 2.93
N PHE A 135 -18.54 9.24 3.66
CA PHE A 135 -17.40 10.13 3.41
C PHE A 135 -16.81 10.00 1.98
N PRO A 136 -16.55 8.79 1.45
CA PRO A 136 -16.06 8.63 0.08
C PRO A 136 -17.03 9.11 -1.01
N ALA A 137 -18.33 9.09 -0.72
CA ALA A 137 -19.39 9.46 -1.66
C ALA A 137 -19.73 10.95 -1.61
N SER A 138 -19.64 11.57 -0.44
CA SER A 138 -20.16 12.91 -0.19
C SER A 138 -19.10 14.00 -0.23
N HIS A 139 -17.83 13.69 0.06
CA HIS A 139 -16.79 14.71 0.12
C HIS A 139 -16.04 14.90 -1.22
N GLU A 140 -16.11 16.10 -1.79
CA GLU A 140 -15.58 16.42 -3.12
C GLU A 140 -14.08 16.06 -3.25
N SER A 141 -13.28 16.36 -2.23
CA SER A 141 -11.83 16.07 -2.24
C SER A 141 -11.52 14.58 -2.43
N PHE A 142 -12.31 13.68 -1.84
CA PHE A 142 -12.12 12.25 -1.98
C PHE A 142 -12.53 11.78 -3.39
N VAL A 143 -13.67 12.28 -3.89
CA VAL A 143 -14.16 11.99 -5.24
C VAL A 143 -13.17 12.46 -6.31
N ARG A 144 -12.53 13.61 -6.14
CA ARG A 144 -11.50 14.13 -7.04
C ARG A 144 -10.30 13.18 -7.14
N VAL A 145 -9.76 12.73 -6.01
CA VAL A 145 -8.65 11.75 -5.97
C VAL A 145 -9.07 10.44 -6.64
N TYR A 146 -10.23 9.91 -6.28
CA TYR A 146 -10.74 8.66 -6.84
C TYR A 146 -10.95 8.73 -8.36
N ARG A 147 -11.54 9.82 -8.88
CA ARG A 147 -11.72 10.04 -10.32
C ARG A 147 -10.39 10.11 -11.07
N LEU A 148 -9.36 10.73 -10.49
CA LEU A 148 -8.04 10.81 -11.11
C LEU A 148 -7.36 9.45 -11.19
N ILE A 149 -7.42 8.66 -10.10
CA ILE A 149 -6.89 7.30 -10.07
C ILE A 149 -7.60 6.44 -11.13
N LEU A 150 -8.94 6.49 -11.18
CA LEU A 150 -9.72 5.78 -12.19
C LEU A 150 -9.34 6.16 -13.63
N ARG A 151 -9.20 7.47 -13.92
CA ARG A 151 -8.78 7.94 -15.24
C ARG A 151 -7.41 7.41 -15.62
N GLN A 152 -6.47 7.39 -14.68
CA GLN A 152 -5.13 6.87 -14.90
C GLN A 152 -5.15 5.36 -15.15
N ASP A 153 -5.95 4.59 -14.40
CA ASP A 153 -6.10 3.15 -14.58
C ASP A 153 -6.70 2.82 -15.96
N VAL A 154 -7.73 3.54 -16.38
CA VAL A 154 -8.32 3.40 -17.72
C VAL A 154 -7.30 3.73 -18.80
N ALA A 155 -6.57 4.83 -18.66
CA ALA A 155 -5.52 5.21 -19.62
C ALA A 155 -4.41 4.14 -19.69
N ASN A 156 -4.01 3.57 -18.55
CA ASN A 156 -3.03 2.50 -18.48
C ASN A 156 -3.55 1.20 -19.13
N ALA A 157 -4.83 0.84 -18.90
CA ALA A 157 -5.46 -0.32 -19.52
C ALA A 157 -5.57 -0.17 -21.04
N LEU A 158 -5.95 1.02 -21.54
CA LEU A 158 -5.98 1.34 -22.97
C LEU A 158 -4.59 1.31 -23.61
N ARG A 159 -3.54 1.67 -22.87
CA ARG A 159 -2.14 1.52 -23.35
C ARG A 159 -1.72 0.06 -23.37
N ALA A 160 -2.12 -0.72 -22.37
CA ALA A 160 -1.83 -2.15 -22.30
C ALA A 160 -2.54 -2.94 -23.42
N SER A 161 -3.75 -2.56 -23.79
CA SER A 161 -4.49 -3.19 -24.90
C SER A 161 -3.97 -2.81 -26.29
N LYS A 162 -3.24 -1.70 -26.42
CA LYS A 162 -2.58 -1.27 -27.67
C LYS A 162 -1.23 -1.95 -27.93
N LEU A 163 -0.72 -2.77 -27.01
CA LEU A 163 0.42 -3.65 -27.30
C LEU A 163 -0.05 -4.76 -28.26
N PRO A 164 0.64 -4.98 -29.40
CA PRO A 164 0.18 -5.98 -30.37
C PRO A 164 0.20 -7.36 -29.74
N ALA A 165 -0.95 -8.02 -29.75
CA ALA A 165 -1.10 -9.43 -29.43
C ALA A 165 -0.30 -10.25 -30.44
N ILE A 166 0.90 -10.69 -30.05
CA ILE A 166 1.58 -11.78 -30.76
C ILE A 166 0.73 -13.02 -30.49
N ARG A 167 -0.06 -13.41 -31.50
CA ARG A 167 -0.70 -14.73 -31.58
C ARG A 167 0.43 -15.75 -31.67
N ASP A 168 0.47 -16.72 -30.76
CA ASP A 168 1.26 -17.92 -30.96
C ASP A 168 0.33 -19.12 -30.92
N ASP A 169 0.36 -19.83 -32.04
CA ASP A 169 -0.42 -20.99 -32.43
C ASP A 169 0.39 -22.26 -32.14
N GLY A 170 -0.28 -23.38 -31.83
CA GLY A 170 0.30 -24.71 -31.96
C GLY A 170 1.14 -25.30 -30.80
N SER A 171 0.49 -26.17 -30.02
CA SER A 171 0.95 -27.52 -29.58
C SER A 171 2.45 -27.86 -29.46
N THR A 172 2.91 -28.28 -28.27
CA THR A 172 3.44 -29.66 -28.03
C THR A 172 4.02 -29.88 -26.61
N ARG A 173 3.91 -31.15 -26.19
CA ARG A 173 4.38 -31.81 -24.96
C ARG A 173 5.79 -31.43 -24.45
N GLY A 174 5.88 -31.26 -23.12
CA GLY A 174 6.85 -31.93 -22.24
C GLY A 174 8.34 -31.55 -22.32
N LYS A 175 8.82 -30.78 -21.33
CA LYS A 175 10.04 -31.03 -20.51
C LYS A 175 10.40 -29.77 -19.72
N GLN A 176 10.66 -29.93 -18.42
CA GLN A 176 11.36 -28.95 -17.59
C GLN A 176 12.60 -28.45 -18.31
N ARG A 177 12.60 -27.16 -18.69
CA ARG A 177 13.81 -26.45 -19.11
C ARG A 177 13.83 -25.10 -18.43
N SER A 178 14.81 -24.96 -17.55
CA SER A 178 15.37 -23.71 -17.00
C SER A 178 14.87 -22.47 -17.74
N ALA A 179 14.08 -21.66 -17.04
CA ALA A 179 13.48 -20.45 -17.56
C ALA A 179 14.55 -19.53 -18.16
N ARG A 180 14.70 -19.57 -19.50
CA ARG A 180 15.56 -18.64 -20.22
C ARG A 180 14.92 -17.27 -20.11
N ILE A 181 15.62 -16.38 -19.41
CA ILE A 181 15.24 -14.97 -19.26
C ILE A 181 14.94 -14.39 -20.65
N PRO A 182 13.75 -13.78 -20.85
CA PRO A 182 13.36 -13.19 -22.14
C PRO A 182 14.39 -12.20 -22.67
N LEU A 183 14.59 -12.20 -24.00
CA LEU A 183 15.59 -11.37 -24.68
C LEU A 183 15.43 -9.87 -24.40
N ALA A 184 14.20 -9.39 -24.24
CA ALA A 184 13.91 -8.00 -23.84
C ALA A 184 14.49 -7.68 -22.45
N VAL A 185 14.39 -8.62 -21.51
CA VAL A 185 14.93 -8.46 -20.15
C VAL A 185 16.45 -8.49 -20.18
N ARG A 186 17.08 -9.36 -20.99
CA ARG A 186 18.55 -9.38 -21.16
C ARG A 186 19.10 -8.08 -21.74
N LYS A 187 18.40 -7.46 -22.69
CA LYS A 187 18.81 -6.17 -23.28
C LYS A 187 18.68 -5.00 -22.30
N ALA A 188 17.81 -5.11 -21.30
CA ALA A 188 17.59 -4.09 -20.28
C ALA A 188 18.47 -4.25 -19.04
N LEU A 189 19.32 -5.28 -18.96
CA LEU A 189 20.17 -5.49 -17.79
C LEU A 189 21.33 -4.46 -17.76
N PRO A 190 21.65 -3.88 -16.58
CA PRO A 190 22.80 -3.02 -16.41
C PRO A 190 24.09 -3.75 -16.82
N LYS A 191 24.94 -3.07 -17.59
CA LYS A 191 26.27 -3.57 -17.97
C LYS A 191 27.33 -2.85 -17.12
N GLN A 192 28.26 -3.60 -16.56
CA GLN A 192 29.45 -3.06 -15.92
C GLN A 192 30.66 -3.53 -16.76
N GLY A 193 31.18 -2.63 -17.60
CA GLY A 193 32.10 -3.00 -18.68
C GLY A 193 31.42 -3.84 -19.77
N GLU A 194 32.15 -4.80 -20.37
CA GLU A 194 31.61 -5.68 -21.44
C GLU A 194 30.77 -6.87 -20.95
N LYS A 195 30.54 -7.01 -19.64
CA LYS A 195 29.83 -8.19 -19.07
C LYS A 195 28.43 -7.81 -18.57
N GLN A 196 27.43 -8.63 -18.94
CA GLN A 196 26.03 -8.47 -18.49
C GLN A 196 25.90 -8.94 -17.04
N VAL A 197 25.49 -8.05 -16.14
CA VAL A 197 25.28 -8.38 -14.73
C VAL A 197 23.92 -9.07 -14.60
N CYS A 198 23.92 -10.40 -14.52
CA CYS A 198 22.71 -11.13 -14.17
C CYS A 198 22.50 -11.11 -12.64
N LEU A 199 21.25 -11.02 -12.18
CA LEU A 199 20.85 -11.07 -10.76
C LEU A 199 21.44 -12.27 -9.99
N ARG A 200 21.80 -13.34 -10.70
CA ARG A 200 22.46 -14.52 -10.15
C ARG A 200 23.90 -14.26 -9.68
N PHE A 201 24.57 -13.24 -10.22
CA PHE A 201 25.94 -12.84 -9.84
C PHE A 201 25.94 -11.94 -8.59
N LEU A 202 24.93 -11.07 -8.46
CA LEU A 202 24.79 -10.18 -7.29
C LEU A 202 24.40 -10.92 -6.01
N SER A 203 23.71 -12.07 -6.11
CA SER A 203 23.37 -12.88 -4.93
C SER A 203 24.58 -13.65 -4.36
N ALA A 204 25.64 -13.86 -5.14
CA ALA A 204 26.84 -14.56 -4.68
C ALA A 204 27.84 -13.63 -3.96
N GLN A 205 27.90 -12.34 -4.31
CA GLN A 205 28.82 -11.38 -3.68
C GLN A 205 28.42 -11.01 -2.24
N VAL A 206 27.12 -11.00 -1.93
CA VAL A 206 26.64 -10.71 -0.56
C VAL A 206 26.88 -11.89 0.40
N ALA A 207 27.08 -13.11 -0.13
CA ALA A 207 27.40 -14.30 0.67
C ALA A 207 28.92 -14.53 0.87
N GLY A 208 29.80 -13.74 0.24
CA GLY A 208 31.26 -13.88 0.33
C GLY A 208 31.98 -12.83 1.19
N ALA A 209 31.29 -11.81 1.70
CA ALA A 209 31.90 -10.71 2.45
C ALA A 209 31.93 -10.92 3.99
N ARG A 210 31.73 -12.16 4.46
CA ARG A 210 31.99 -12.57 5.85
C ARG A 210 32.97 -13.74 5.83
N MET A 211 34.27 -13.46 5.70
CA MET A 211 35.43 -14.23 6.19
C MET A 211 36.73 -13.60 5.65
N ALA A 212 37.08 -12.41 6.12
CA ALA A 212 38.45 -11.85 6.05
C ALA A 212 38.56 -10.61 6.95
N SER A 213 38.57 -10.83 8.27
CA SER A 213 39.07 -9.84 9.24
C SER A 213 39.23 -10.52 10.61
N ALA A 214 40.31 -11.30 10.73
CA ALA A 214 41.13 -11.55 11.91
C ALA A 214 42.39 -12.27 11.44
#